data_AF-A0A644X219-F1
#
_entry.id   AF-A0A644X219-F1
#
_cell.length_a   1.000
_cell.length_b   1.000
_cell.length_c   1.000
_cell.angle_alpha   90.00
_cell.angle_beta   90.00
_cell.angle_gamma   90.00
#
_symmetry.space_group_name_H-M   'P 1'
#
loop_
_entity.id
_entity.type
_entity.pdbx_description
1 polymer ?
#
loop_
_entity_poly.entity_id
_entity_poly.type
_entity_poly.pdbx_seq_one_letter_code
_entity_poly.pdbx_strand_id
1 'polypeptide(L)'
;MKVELRLRTGFYETTSYWMDVIKNRIVLTPQTPDAGKEKIVILGEAIAAVTILEKKNPEIEIQTKGGTFFGTLAPETDLDKLFNQMKKELKKKVIYEGGIGHA
;
A
#
# COMPACT_ATOMS: atom_id res chain seq x y z
N MET A 1 0.20 11.71 3.36
CA MET A 1 -0.83 11.15 4.25
C MET A 1 -0.39 9.78 4.71
N LYS A 2 -0.93 9.38 5.86
CA LYS A 2 -0.62 8.15 6.55
C LYS A 2 -1.89 7.32 6.60
N VAL A 3 -1.84 6.08 6.12
CA VAL A 3 -3.00 5.17 6.09
C VAL A 3 -2.69 3.87 6.79
N GLU A 4 -3.73 3.21 7.29
CA GLU A 4 -3.61 1.90 7.92
C GLU A 4 -3.60 0.80 6.88
N LEU A 5 -2.62 -0.08 6.98
CA LEU A 5 -2.40 -1.19 6.07
C LEU A 5 -2.12 -2.46 6.88
N ARG A 6 -2.88 -3.52 6.63
CA ARG A 6 -2.53 -4.87 7.09
C ARG A 6 -1.76 -5.58 6.00
N LEU A 7 -0.44 -5.67 6.15
CA LEU A 7 0.45 -6.32 5.21
C LEU A 7 0.43 -7.84 5.43
N ARG A 8 0.26 -8.62 4.37
CA ARG A 8 0.46 -10.08 4.39
C ARG A 8 1.96 -10.38 4.44
N THR A 9 2.42 -10.91 5.57
CA THR A 9 3.83 -11.28 5.82
C THR A 9 4.07 -12.78 5.74
N GLY A 10 3.03 -13.59 5.55
CA GLY A 10 3.10 -15.04 5.33
C GLY A 10 1.76 -15.63 4.88
N PHE A 11 1.66 -16.96 4.85
CA PHE A 11 0.44 -17.67 4.43
C PHE A 11 -0.80 -17.30 5.27
N TYR A 12 -0.62 -17.13 6.58
CA TYR A 12 -1.69 -16.78 7.52
C TYR A 12 -1.40 -15.50 8.33
N GLU A 13 -0.19 -14.95 8.22
CA GLU A 13 0.21 -13.82 9.05
C GLU A 13 -0.05 -12.49 8.33
N THR A 14 -0.80 -11.63 9.01
CA THR A 14 -0.96 -10.22 8.64
C THR A 14 -0.44 -9.34 9.75
N THR A 15 0.32 -8.31 9.40
CA THR A 15 0.86 -7.35 10.35
C THR A 15 0.32 -5.96 10.02
N SER A 16 -0.12 -5.23 11.04
CA SER A 16 -0.55 -3.85 10.86
C SER A 16 0.64 -2.90 10.74
N TYR A 17 0.63 -2.12 9.67
CA TYR A 17 1.58 -1.06 9.36
C TYR A 17 0.84 0.25 9.10
N TRP A 18 1.49 1.33 9.45
CA TRP A 18 1.23 2.64 8.88
C TRP A 18 1.96 2.79 7.56
N MET A 19 1.22 3.07 6.49
CA MET A 19 1.78 3.35 5.18
C MET A 19 1.84 4.86 4.91
N ASP A 20 3.03 5.34 4.59
CA ASP A 20 3.29 6.70 4.12
C ASP A 20 3.89 6.66 2.71
N VAL A 21 3.37 7.51 1.83
CA VAL A 21 3.89 7.68 0.46
C VAL A 21 4.47 9.08 0.34
N ILE A 22 5.80 9.19 0.34
CA ILE A 22 6.50 10.48 0.34
C ILE A 22 7.74 10.39 -0.55
N LYS A 23 8.10 11.47 -1.24
CA LYS A 23 9.41 11.63 -1.90
C LYS A 23 9.82 10.40 -2.74
N ASN A 24 8.89 9.90 -3.56
CA ASN A 24 9.13 8.73 -4.42
C ASN A 24 9.54 7.45 -3.66
N ARG A 25 8.95 7.20 -2.49
CA ARG A 25 9.08 5.95 -1.73
C ARG A 25 7.80 5.66 -0.96
N ILE A 26 7.58 4.37 -0.71
CA ILE A 26 6.56 3.88 0.21
C ILE A 26 7.26 3.44 1.49
N VAL A 27 6.74 3.88 2.62
CA VAL A 27 7.28 3.60 3.95
C VAL A 27 6.21 2.90 4.77
N LEU A 28 6.50 1.68 5.21
CA LEU A 28 5.63 0.90 6.08
C LEU A 28 6.26 0.86 7.47
N THR A 29 5.61 1.51 8.44
CA THR A 29 6.05 1.54 9.84
C THR A 29 5.12 0.66 10.67
N PRO A 30 5.61 -0.38 11.35
CA PRO A 30 4.74 -1.29 12.11
C PRO A 30 3.98 -0.50 13.19
N GLN A 31 2.70 -0.81 13.39
CA GLN A 31 1.89 -0.13 14.40
C GLN A 31 2.25 -0.59 15.82
N THR A 32 2.63 -1.86 15.96
CA THR A 32 3.03 -2.45 17.22
C THR A 32 4.53 -2.70 17.18
N PRO A 33 5.33 -2.10 18.09
CA PRO A 33 6.77 -2.34 18.17
C PRO A 33 7.11 -3.71 18.78
N ASP A 34 6.15 -4.40 19.39
CA ASP A 34 6.31 -5.77 19.89
C ASP A 34 6.42 -6.76 18.73
N ALA A 35 7.57 -7.46 18.67
CA ALA A 35 7.93 -8.60 17.80
C ALA A 35 8.96 -8.34 16.68
N GLY A 36 9.95 -7.47 16.88
CA GLY A 36 11.14 -7.43 16.00
C GLY A 36 10.84 -7.09 14.53
N LYS A 37 9.68 -6.49 14.26
CA LYS A 37 9.26 -6.10 12.92
C LYS A 37 9.89 -4.75 12.59
N GLU A 38 10.68 -4.72 11.54
CA GLU A 38 11.37 -3.53 11.10
C GLU A 38 10.51 -2.69 10.16
N LYS A 39 10.85 -1.40 10.10
CA LYS A 39 10.29 -0.49 9.13
C LYS A 39 10.70 -0.92 7.72
N ILE A 40 9.73 -1.10 6.83
CA ILE A 40 9.99 -1.44 5.43
C ILE A 40 10.01 -0.15 4.61
N VAL A 41 11.08 0.06 3.85
CA VAL A 41 11.21 1.22 2.95
C VAL A 41 11.35 0.71 1.53
N ILE A 42 10.34 0.98 0.70
CA ILE A 42 10.31 0.60 -0.70
C ILE A 42 10.62 1.85 -1.53
N LEU A 43 11.80 1.88 -2.14
CA LEU A 43 12.22 2.97 -3.02
C LEU A 43 11.42 2.93 -4.32
N GLY A 44 11.05 4.10 -4.84
CA GLY A 44 10.30 4.21 -6.10
C GLY A 44 10.99 3.55 -7.27
N GLU A 45 12.32 3.49 -7.30
CA GLU A 45 13.09 2.79 -8.35
C GLU A 45 12.94 1.27 -8.31
N ALA A 46 12.65 0.71 -7.14
CA ALA A 46 12.36 -0.70 -6.94
C ALA A 46 10.90 -1.04 -7.25
N ILE A 47 10.00 -0.05 -7.23
CA ILE A 47 8.58 -0.21 -7.57
C ILE A 47 8.42 -0.35 -9.08
N ALA A 48 7.79 -1.43 -9.50
CA ALA A 48 7.36 -1.66 -10.87
C ALA A 48 5.97 -1.04 -11.10
N ALA A 49 5.02 -1.38 -10.24
CA ALA A 49 3.67 -0.82 -10.25
C ALA A 49 3.02 -0.90 -8.87
N VAL A 50 1.96 -0.12 -8.68
CA VAL A 50 1.07 -0.20 -7.52
C VAL A 50 -0.36 -0.32 -8.00
N THR A 51 -1.13 -1.23 -7.43
CA THR A 51 -2.54 -1.43 -7.74
C THR A 51 -3.36 -1.26 -6.47
N ILE A 52 -4.41 -0.45 -6.53
CA ILE A 52 -5.41 -0.30 -5.47
C ILE A 52 -6.68 -0.98 -5.95
N LEU A 53 -7.19 -1.92 -5.16
CA LEU A 53 -8.39 -2.69 -5.45
C LEU A 53 -9.53 -2.21 -4.55
N GLU A 54 -10.52 -1.54 -5.13
CA GLU A 54 -11.73 -1.14 -4.41
C GLU A 54 -12.69 -2.34 -4.33
N LYS A 55 -12.78 -2.90 -3.12
CA LYS A 55 -13.66 -4.02 -2.74
C LYS A 55 -14.18 -3.76 -1.32
N LYS A 56 -15.07 -4.63 -0.82
CA LYS A 56 -15.59 -4.57 0.56
C LYS A 56 -14.50 -4.38 1.62
N ASN A 57 -13.36 -5.03 1.43
CA ASN A 57 -12.12 -4.71 2.13
C ASN A 57 -11.13 -4.23 1.07
N PRO A 58 -10.79 -2.94 1.01
CA PRO A 58 -9.93 -2.44 -0.03
C PRO A 58 -8.54 -3.08 0.06
N GLU A 59 -7.98 -3.47 -1.07
CA GLU A 59 -6.67 -4.14 -1.11
C GLU A 59 -5.66 -3.26 -1.85
N ILE A 60 -4.39 -3.46 -1.55
CA ILE A 60 -3.28 -2.83 -2.26
C ILE A 60 -2.23 -3.88 -2.59
N GLU A 61 -1.74 -3.79 -3.82
CA GLU A 61 -0.64 -4.59 -4.33
C GLU A 61 0.51 -3.66 -4.72
N ILE A 62 1.69 -3.88 -4.16
CA ILE A 62 2.91 -3.12 -4.48
C ILE A 62 3.88 -4.10 -5.14
N GLN A 63 3.98 -4.02 -6.45
CA GLN A 63 4.88 -4.84 -7.24
C GLN A 63 6.27 -4.20 -7.24
N THR A 64 7.27 -4.95 -6.81
CA THR A 64 8.68 -4.53 -6.82
C THR A 64 9.53 -5.48 -7.63
N LYS A 65 10.76 -5.07 -7.95
CA LYS A 65 11.75 -5.95 -8.63
C LYS A 65 12.09 -7.22 -7.84
N GLY A 66 11.92 -7.20 -6.51
CA GLY A 66 12.26 -8.32 -5.63
C GLY A 66 11.06 -9.17 -5.20
N GLY A 67 9.85 -8.83 -5.64
CA GLY A 67 8.62 -9.49 -5.23
C GLY A 67 7.45 -8.53 -5.04
N THR A 68 6.31 -9.07 -4.65
CA THR A 68 5.06 -8.31 -4.51
C THR A 68 4.63 -8.28 -3.06
N PHE A 69 4.31 -7.08 -2.58
CA PHE A 69 3.69 -6.87 -1.28
C PHE A 69 2.18 -6.79 -1.45
N PHE A 70 1.46 -7.55 -0.64
CA PHE A 70 0.00 -7.54 -0.62
C PHE A 70 -0.47 -7.03 0.74
N GLY A 71 -1.47 -6.17 0.75
CA GLY A 71 -2.10 -5.78 1.99
C GLY A 71 -3.54 -5.32 1.82
N THR A 72 -4.22 -5.23 2.96
CA THR A 72 -5.59 -4.75 3.04
C THR A 72 -5.58 -3.39 3.74
N LEU A 73 -6.18 -2.39 3.11
CA LEU A 73 -6.33 -1.05 3.67
C LEU A 73 -7.50 -1.02 4.66
N ALA A 74 -7.47 -0.12 5.62
CA ALA A 74 -8.63 0.10 6.48
C ALA A 74 -9.85 0.55 5.65
N PRO A 75 -11.07 0.10 6.01
CA PRO A 75 -12.29 0.41 5.24
C PRO A 75 -12.62 1.91 5.21
N GLU A 76 -12.15 2.68 6.20
CA GLU A 76 -12.26 4.15 6.26
C GLU A 76 -11.22 4.89 5.41
N THR A 77 -10.33 4.17 4.73
CA THR A 77 -9.29 4.79 3.89
C THR A 77 -9.93 5.45 2.68
N ASP A 78 -9.69 6.75 2.52
CA ASP A 78 -10.03 7.50 1.32
C ASP A 78 -9.15 7.04 0.14
N LEU A 79 -9.67 6.12 -0.67
CA LEU A 79 -8.95 5.45 -1.75
C LEU A 79 -8.61 6.41 -2.89
N ASP A 80 -9.50 7.35 -3.22
CA ASP A 80 -9.27 8.39 -4.21
C ASP A 80 -8.10 9.29 -3.81
N LYS A 81 -8.09 9.74 -2.55
CA LYS A 81 -7.00 10.57 -2.03
C LYS A 81 -5.69 9.79 -1.99
N LEU A 82 -5.73 8.53 -1.61
CA LEU A 82 -4.56 7.64 -1.61
C LEU A 82 -4.02 7.44 -3.03
N PHE A 83 -4.88 7.16 -4.01
CA PHE A 83 -4.53 6.98 -5.41
C PHE A 83 -3.88 8.24 -6.00
N ASN A 84 -4.50 9.39 -5.79
CA ASN A 84 -3.98 10.67 -6.25
C ASN A 84 -2.63 11.01 -5.60
N GLN A 85 -2.47 10.73 -4.30
CA GLN A 85 -1.18 10.90 -3.63
C GLN A 85 -0.12 9.95 -4.20
N MET A 86 -0.45 8.69 -4.46
CA MET A 86 0.47 7.73 -5.05
C MET A 86 0.90 8.14 -6.45
N LYS A 87 -0.02 8.57 -7.32
CA LYS A 87 0.33 9.09 -8.66
C LYS A 87 1.21 10.34 -8.60
N LYS A 88 1.00 11.20 -7.61
CA LYS A 88 1.78 12.42 -7.43
C LYS A 88 3.19 12.12 -6.94
N GLU A 89 3.32 11.27 -5.92
CA GLU A 89 4.59 11.03 -5.24
C GLU A 89 5.43 9.93 -5.91
N LEU A 90 4.79 8.92 -6.49
CA LEU A 90 5.44 7.81 -7.17
C LEU A 90 5.50 8.11 -8.67
N LYS A 91 6.71 8.19 -9.22
CA LYS A 91 6.92 8.35 -10.68
C LYS A 91 6.76 7.01 -11.41
N LYS A 92 5.74 6.23 -11.02
CA LYS A 92 5.52 4.83 -11.44
C LYS A 92 4.06 4.61 -11.83
N LYS A 93 3.79 3.48 -12.46
CA LYS A 93 2.43 3.08 -12.83
C LYS A 93 1.62 2.82 -11.56
N VAL A 94 0.55 3.57 -11.37
CA VAL A 94 -0.43 3.36 -10.31
C VAL A 94 -1.77 3.05 -10.98
N ILE A 95 -2.37 1.92 -10.63
CA ILE A 95 -3.63 1.42 -11.19
C ILE A 95 -4.68 1.48 -10.08
N TYR A 96 -5.87 1.94 -10.44
CA TYR A 96 -7.05 1.88 -9.59
C TYR A 96 -8.02 0.90 -10.22
N GLU A 97 -8.34 -0.17 -9.51
CA GLU A 97 -9.22 -1.24 -9.99
C GLU A 97 -10.39 -1.41 -9.04
N GLY A 98 -11.55 -1.00 -9.50
CA GLY A 98 -12.79 -1.18 -8.78
C GLY A 98 -13.76 -0.10 -9.20
N GLY A 99 -14.99 -0.55 -9.40
CA GLY A 99 -16.03 0.24 -10.01
C GLY A 99 -17.28 -0.60 -10.04
N ILE A 100 -18.14 -0.40 -9.05
CA ILE A 100 -19.53 -0.19 -9.42
C ILE A 100 -19.54 1.22 -10.02
N GLY A 101 -19.43 1.27 -11.35
CA GLY A 101 -19.48 2.43 -12.25
C GLY A 101 -19.29 3.83 -11.65
N HIS A 102 -18.15 4.46 -11.94
CA HIS A 102 -18.17 5.88 -12.24
C HIS A 102 -18.59 6.00 -13.72
N ALA A 103 -19.90 6.00 -13.95
CA ALA A 103 -20.53 6.35 -15.21
C ALA A 103 -20.96 7.83 -15.16
#